data_AF-A0A963HF56-F1
#
_entry.id   AF-A0A963HF56-F1
#
_cell.length_a   1.000
_cell.length_b   1.000
_cell.length_c   1.000
_cell.angle_alpha   90.00
_cell.angle_beta   90.00
_cell.angle_gamma   90.00
#
_symmetry.space_group_name_H-M   'P 1'
#
loop_
_entity.id
_entity.type
_entity.pdbx_description
1 polymer ?
#
loop_
_entity_poly.entity_id
_entity_poly.type
_entity_poly.pdbx_seq_one_letter_code
_entity_poly.pdbx_strand_id
1 'polypeptide(L)'
;MKKKPICFCVAPSLGTVLMMEGQRYLLTEVQPYPRADGERSELLSWESHCPVCGEAFVVTTSLKLTYLNRRCPLHHAPGKAARNSRVIAPGKVLRRKSA
;
A
#
# COMPACT_ATOMS: atom_id res chain seq x y z
N MET A 1 6.50 24.39 2.23
CA MET A 1 6.00 24.09 0.87
C MET A 1 5.14 22.83 0.91
N LYS A 2 3.91 22.85 0.37
CA LYS A 2 3.08 21.63 0.27
C LYS A 2 3.62 20.74 -0.86
N LYS A 3 3.87 19.45 -0.60
CA LYS A 3 4.28 18.50 -1.63
C LYS A 3 3.13 18.28 -2.62
N LYS A 4 3.40 18.38 -3.93
CA LYS A 4 2.41 18.07 -4.96
C LYS A 4 2.15 16.55 -4.95
N PRO A 5 0.87 16.12 -5.03
CA PRO A 5 0.56 14.70 -5.15
C PRO A 5 1.05 14.16 -6.49
N ILE A 6 1.51 12.91 -6.47
CA ILE A 6 1.67 12.09 -7.65
C ILE A 6 0.33 11.41 -7.89
N CYS A 7 -0.19 11.57 -9.10
CA CYS A 7 -1.46 10.99 -9.53
C CYS A 7 -1.20 10.14 -10.76
N PHE A 8 -1.44 8.84 -10.66
CA PHE A 8 -1.50 7.94 -11.79
C PHE A 8 -2.95 7.87 -12.29
N CYS A 9 -3.17 8.07 -13.59
CA CYS A 9 -4.51 7.89 -14.17
C CYS A 9 -4.89 6.40 -14.27
N VAL A 10 -3.89 5.53 -14.39
CA VAL A 10 -3.97 4.07 -14.46
C VAL A 10 -2.76 3.47 -13.73
N ALA A 11 -2.84 2.23 -13.22
CA ALA A 11 -1.68 1.60 -12.62
C ALA A 11 -0.46 1.58 -13.57
N PRO A 12 0.74 1.91 -13.07
CA PRO A 12 1.97 1.71 -13.84
C PRO A 12 2.21 0.22 -14.09
N SER A 13 3.04 -0.10 -15.07
CA SER A 13 3.50 -1.46 -15.29
C SER A 13 4.40 -1.95 -14.15
N LEU A 14 4.34 -3.24 -13.84
CA LEU A 14 5.29 -3.87 -12.93
C LEU A 14 6.73 -3.60 -13.38
N GLY A 15 7.63 -3.41 -12.41
CA GLY A 15 9.00 -2.99 -12.67
C GLY A 15 9.19 -1.47 -12.78
N THR A 16 8.11 -0.68 -12.78
CA THR A 16 8.20 0.78 -12.72
C THR A 16 8.97 1.21 -11.47
N VAL A 17 9.90 2.15 -11.65
CA VAL A 17 10.69 2.72 -10.56
C VAL A 17 10.20 4.14 -10.27
N LEU A 18 9.78 4.37 -9.03
CA LEU A 18 9.46 5.70 -8.51
C LEU A 18 10.60 6.20 -7.62
N MET A 19 11.13 7.38 -7.94
CA MET A 19 12.11 8.07 -7.11
C MET A 19 11.39 9.10 -6.24
N MET A 20 11.49 8.99 -4.92
CA MET A 20 10.86 9.92 -3.99
C MET A 20 11.81 10.25 -2.83
N GLU A 21 12.13 11.54 -2.66
CA GLU A 21 13.06 12.02 -1.63
C GLU A 21 14.42 11.30 -1.64
N GLY A 22 14.93 11.00 -2.84
CA GLY A 22 16.19 10.27 -3.01
C GLY A 22 16.12 8.77 -2.76
N GLN A 23 14.95 8.22 -2.42
CA GLN A 23 14.73 6.79 -2.22
C GLN A 23 14.12 6.16 -3.48
N ARG A 24 14.59 4.96 -3.84
CA ARG A 24 14.11 4.14 -4.96
C ARG A 24 12.97 3.22 -4.51
N TYR A 25 11.86 3.22 -5.22
CA TYR A 25 10.72 2.31 -4.99
C TYR A 25 10.41 1.55 -6.27
N LEU A 26 10.43 0.22 -6.21
CA LEU A 26 10.11 -0.67 -7.32
C LEU A 26 8.66 -1.15 -7.19
N LEU A 27 7.84 -0.94 -8.21
CA LEU A 27 6.49 -1.49 -8.26
C LEU A 27 6.57 -3.00 -8.51
N THR A 28 6.19 -3.80 -7.52
CA THR A 28 6.25 -5.27 -7.59
C THR A 28 4.87 -5.92 -7.71
N GLU A 29 3.80 -5.20 -7.36
CA GLU A 29 2.44 -5.73 -7.43
C GLU A 29 1.41 -4.64 -7.70
N VAL A 30 0.35 -5.01 -8.43
CA VAL A 30 -0.86 -4.21 -8.63
C VAL A 30 -2.06 -5.10 -8.32
N GLN A 31 -2.85 -4.73 -7.32
CA GLN A 31 -4.03 -5.48 -6.89
C GLN A 31 -5.31 -4.66 -7.09
N PRO A 32 -6.39 -5.23 -7.65
CA PRO A 32 -7.70 -4.58 -7.65
C PRO A 32 -8.20 -4.35 -6.22
N TYR A 33 -8.68 -3.14 -5.95
CA TYR A 33 -9.24 -2.73 -4.68
C TYR A 33 -10.67 -2.22 -4.87
N PRO A 34 -11.69 -2.95 -4.36
CA PRO A 34 -13.07 -2.46 -4.40
C PRO A 34 -13.20 -1.29 -3.43
N ARG A 35 -13.54 -0.11 -3.95
CA ARG A 35 -13.84 1.05 -3.10
C ARG A 35 -15.27 0.94 -2.57
N ALA A 36 -15.54 1.63 -1.45
CA ALA A 36 -16.84 1.63 -0.80
C ALA A 36 -17.96 2.26 -1.65
N ASP A 37 -17.60 3.09 -2.62
CA ASP A 37 -18.49 3.72 -3.61
C ASP A 37 -18.80 2.82 -4.82
N GLY A 38 -18.23 1.60 -4.86
CA GLY A 38 -18.42 0.65 -5.95
C GLY A 38 -17.46 0.85 -7.13
N GLU A 39 -16.64 1.91 -7.13
CA GLU A 39 -15.61 2.07 -8.15
C GLU A 39 -14.45 1.08 -7.93
N ARG A 40 -13.87 0.62 -9.04
CA ARG A 40 -12.64 -0.19 -9.03
C ARG A 40 -11.46 0.75 -8.90
N SER A 41 -10.67 0.59 -7.84
CA SER A 41 -9.35 1.19 -7.72
C SER A 41 -8.29 0.11 -7.80
N GLU A 42 -7.03 0.53 -7.85
CA GLU A 42 -5.88 -0.35 -7.76
C GLU A 42 -5.03 0.04 -6.54
N LEU A 43 -4.47 -0.97 -5.89
CA LEU A 43 -3.49 -0.89 -4.82
C LEU A 43 -2.14 -1.27 -5.41
N LEU A 44 -1.15 -0.39 -5.23
CA LEU A 44 0.21 -0.52 -5.75
C LEU A 44 1.14 -0.93 -4.60
N SER A 45 1.82 -2.07 -4.73
CA SER A 45 2.83 -2.53 -3.76
C SER A 45 4.23 -2.15 -4.24
N TRP A 46 4.91 -1.34 -3.45
CA TRP A 46 6.25 -0.83 -3.74
C TRP A 46 7.28 -1.45 -2.82
N GLU A 47 8.29 -2.10 -3.40
CA GLU A 47 9.46 -2.58 -2.67
C GLU A 47 10.54 -1.48 -2.59
N SER A 48 11.15 -1.33 -1.42
CA SER A 48 12.27 -0.44 -1.20
C SER A 48 13.18 -0.97 -0.08
N HIS A 49 14.29 -0.29 0.17
CA HIS A 49 15.28 -0.65 1.18
C HIS A 49 15.35 0.44 2.25
N CYS A 50 15.36 0.05 3.52
CA CYS A 50 15.38 1.01 4.61
C CYS A 50 16.74 1.73 4.66
N PRO A 51 16.78 3.08 4.70
CA PRO A 51 18.03 3.82 4.76
C PRO A 51 18.76 3.70 6.11
N VAL A 52 18.13 3.08 7.12
CA VAL A 52 18.71 2.89 8.45
C VAL A 52 19.42 1.54 8.56
N CYS A 53 18.76 0.46 8.14
CA CYS A 53 19.27 -0.91 8.31
C CYS A 53 19.49 -1.67 7.00
N GLY A 54 19.22 -1.06 5.85
CA GLY A 54 19.33 -1.72 4.54
C GLY A 54 18.20 -2.69 4.20
N GLU A 55 17.47 -3.21 5.20
CA GLU A 55 16.43 -4.22 4.98
C GLU A 55 15.36 -3.83 3.98
N ALA A 56 14.98 -4.80 3.15
CA ALA A 56 13.89 -4.66 2.21
C ALA A 56 12.55 -4.51 2.96
N PHE A 57 11.65 -3.69 2.42
CA PHE A 57 10.29 -3.55 2.93
C PHE A 57 9.34 -3.21 1.78
N VAL A 58 8.07 -3.53 2.00
CA VAL A 58 6.98 -3.20 1.08
C VAL A 58 6.10 -2.13 1.69
N VAL A 59 5.68 -1.17 0.87
CA VAL A 59 4.68 -0.16 1.21
C VAL A 59 3.62 -0.11 0.12
N THR A 60 2.36 0.02 0.51
CA THR A 60 1.24 0.06 -0.41
C THR A 60 0.66 1.46 -0.55
N THR A 61 0.23 1.81 -1.77
CA THR A 61 -0.46 3.08 -2.04
C THR A 61 -1.63 2.88 -2.99
N SER A 62 -2.56 3.84 -3.02
CA SER A 62 -3.48 3.96 -4.15
C SER A 62 -2.78 4.62 -5.35
N LEU A 63 -3.53 4.83 -6.44
CA LEU A 63 -3.07 5.58 -7.61
C LEU A 63 -2.72 7.06 -7.33
N LYS A 64 -3.15 7.60 -6.19
CA LYS A 64 -2.85 8.97 -5.77
C LYS A 64 -2.11 8.97 -4.44
N LEU A 65 -0.87 9.44 -4.44
CA LEU A 65 -0.03 9.51 -3.25
C LEU A 65 0.68 10.86 -3.13
N THR A 66 0.93 11.28 -1.90
CA THR A 66 1.76 12.46 -1.58
C THR A 66 3.07 12.07 -0.89
N TYR A 67 3.15 10.83 -0.40
CA TYR A 67 4.23 10.33 0.42
C TYR A 67 4.28 8.80 0.36
N LEU A 68 5.50 8.26 0.40
CA LEU A 68 5.80 6.85 0.63
C LEU A 68 6.62 6.73 1.90
N ASN A 69 6.26 5.78 2.75
CA ASN A 69 7.06 5.47 3.91
C ASN A 69 8.46 5.04 3.48
N ARG A 70 9.49 5.67 4.06
CA ARG A 70 10.90 5.48 3.68
C ARG A 70 11.61 4.42 4.51
N ARG A 71 10.98 3.87 5.55
CA ARG A 71 11.64 2.99 6.53
C ARG A 71 10.87 1.69 6.69
N CYS A 72 11.58 0.61 7.00
CA CYS A 72 10.97 -0.68 7.32
C CYS A 72 10.12 -0.60 8.60
N PRO A 73 9.22 -1.58 8.85
CA PRO A 73 8.34 -1.58 10.02
C PRO A 73 9.05 -1.35 11.36
N LEU A 74 10.27 -1.86 11.52
CA LEU A 74 11.10 -1.69 12.72
C LEU A 74 11.50 -0.22 12.97
N HIS A 75 11.79 0.53 11.91
CA HIS A 75 12.34 1.89 12.00
C HIS A 75 11.34 3.02 11.66
N HIS A 76 10.17 2.68 11.10
CA HIS A 76 9.19 3.68 10.68
C HIS A 76 8.22 4.12 11.77
N ALA A 77 7.88 3.24 12.72
CA ALA A 77 6.95 3.54 13.80
C ALA A 77 7.16 2.66 15.03
N PRO A 78 8.32 2.76 15.71
CA PRO A 78 8.53 2.04 16.97
C PRO A 78 7.41 2.35 17.97
N GLY A 79 6.70 1.32 18.42
CA GLY A 79 5.63 1.42 19.43
C GLY A 79 4.22 1.79 18.92
N LYS A 80 4.00 1.98 17.61
CA LYS A 80 2.66 2.26 17.08
C LYS A 80 1.98 0.97 16.62
N ALA A 81 0.94 0.54 17.32
CA ALA A 81 0.13 -0.61 16.91
C ALA A 81 -0.41 -0.42 15.49
N ALA A 82 -0.22 -1.43 14.63
CA ALA A 82 -0.88 -1.47 13.33
C ALA A 82 -2.39 -1.43 13.57
N ARG A 83 -3.07 -0.42 13.01
CA ARG A 83 -4.54 -0.47 12.96
C ARG A 83 -4.89 -1.62 12.03
N ASN A 84 -5.33 -2.75 12.58
CA ASN A 84 -5.93 -3.82 11.80
C ASN A 84 -7.13 -3.22 11.02
N SER A 85 -6.90 -2.81 9.78
CA SER A 85 -7.97 -2.71 8.80
C SER A 85 -8.52 -4.11 8.67
N ARG A 86 -9.78 -4.30 9.07
CA ARG A 86 -10.48 -5.59 9.10
C ARG A 86 -10.15 -6.37 7.82
N VAL A 87 -9.34 -7.41 7.96
CA VAL A 87 -9.24 -8.47 6.96
C VAL A 87 -10.67 -9.02 6.86
N ILE A 88 -11.34 -8.78 5.74
CA ILE A 88 -12.57 -9.49 5.43
C ILE A 88 -12.12 -10.93 5.18
N ALA A 89 -12.23 -11.76 6.22
CA ALA A 89 -12.01 -13.19 6.10
C ALA A 89 -12.97 -13.72 5.02
N PRO A 90 -12.48 -14.48 4.01
CA PRO A 90 -13.38 -15.18 3.11
C PRO A 90 -14.04 -16.30 3.90
N GLY A 91 -15.38 -16.31 3.92
CA GLY A 91 -16.16 -17.43 4.47
C GLY A 91 -16.86 -17.16 5.79
N LYS A 92 -17.86 -16.26 5.81
CA LYS A 92 -19.01 -16.46 6.71
C LYS A 92 -20.06 -17.30 5.98
N VAL A 93 -20.07 -18.60 6.27
CA VAL A 93 -21.21 -19.46 5.94
C VAL A 93 -22.39 -18.99 6.80
N LEU A 94 -23.42 -18.46 6.15
CA LEU A 94 -24.69 -18.09 6.78
C LEU A 94 -25.36 -19.38 7.29
N ARG A 95 -25.26 -19.67 8.59
CA ARG A 95 -26.08 -20.73 9.19
C ARG A 95 -27.54 -20.30 9.13
N ARG A 96 -28.35 -21.10 8.42
CA ARG A 96 -29.80 -20.96 8.32
C ARG A 96 -30.40 -21.25 9.69
N LYS A 97 -31.17 -20.31 10.26
CA LYS A 97 -32.08 -20.61 11.37
C LYS A 97 -33.17 -21.52 10.82
N SER A 98 -33.35 -22.69 11.43
CA SER A 98 -34.56 -23.50 11.26
C SER A 98 -35.45 -23.31 12.49
N ALA A 99 -36.75 -23.41 12.22
CA ALA A 99 -37.92 -23.06 13.02
C ALA A 99 -37.88 -23.41 14.52
#